data_AF-A0A520BW12-F1
#
_entry.id   AF-A0A520BW12-F1
#
_cell.length_a   1.000
_cell.length_b   1.000
_cell.length_c   1.000
_cell.angle_alpha   90.00
_cell.angle_beta   90.00
_cell.angle_gamma   90.00
#
_symmetry.space_group_name_H-M   'P 1'
#
loop_
_entity.id
_entity.type
_entity.pdbx_description
1 polymer ?
#
loop_
_entity_poly.entity_id
_entity_poly.type
_entity_poly.pdbx_seq_one_letter_code
_entity_poly.pdbx_strand_id
1 'polypeptide(L)'
;MGIVVYWLEGEGEAALPVCEFFDSAGLTQALGRAEGLRRVGHHHVSISTELAESVGRPGVSAVEGGRTPDGQTYEWSKAGRAGKVRRR
;
A
#
# COMPACT_ATOMS: atom_id res chain seq x y z
N MET A 1 -13.15 -12.53 4.61
CA MET A 1 -12.50 -12.08 3.35
C MET A 1 -12.40 -10.57 3.43
N GLY A 2 -11.20 -10.00 3.33
CA GLY A 2 -11.01 -8.56 3.54
C GLY A 2 -10.17 -7.88 2.46
N ILE A 3 -9.56 -8.64 1.56
CA ILE A 3 -8.69 -8.16 0.50
C ILE A 3 -8.98 -8.94 -0.78
N VAL A 4 -9.04 -8.24 -1.91
CA VAL A 4 -9.22 -8.81 -3.24
C VAL A 4 -8.18 -8.22 -4.19
N VAL A 5 -7.47 -9.08 -4.92
CA VAL A 5 -6.58 -8.66 -6.01
C VAL A 5 -7.31 -8.90 -7.33
N TYR A 6 -7.41 -7.87 -8.17
CA TYR A 6 -8.00 -7.96 -9.51
C TYR A 6 -6.92 -7.75 -10.58
N TRP A 7 -7.02 -8.46 -11.70
CA TRP A 7 -6.20 -8.23 -12.90
C TRP A 7 -6.97 -8.64 -14.16
N LEU A 8 -6.42 -8.32 -15.32
CA LEU A 8 -6.91 -8.82 -16.60
C LEU A 8 -6.05 -10.00 -17.08
N GLU A 9 -6.73 -11.06 -17.52
CA GLU A 9 -6.12 -12.25 -18.12
C GLU A 9 -6.40 -12.26 -19.63
N GLY A 10 -5.37 -12.52 -20.44
CA GLY A 10 -5.44 -12.40 -21.90
C GLY A 10 -4.91 -11.06 -22.43
N GLU A 11 -5.03 -10.87 -23.75
CA GLU A 11 -4.46 -9.71 -24.45
C GLU A 11 -5.54 -8.82 -25.08
N GLY A 12 -5.26 -7.51 -25.13
CA GLY A 12 -6.11 -6.52 -25.79
C GLY A 12 -7.50 -6.40 -25.17
N GLU A 13 -8.48 -6.03 -26.00
CA GLU A 13 -9.86 -5.80 -25.58
C GLU A 13 -10.62 -7.09 -25.21
N ALA A 14 -10.07 -8.26 -25.54
CA ALA A 14 -10.64 -9.56 -25.20
C ALA A 14 -10.24 -10.04 -23.79
N ALA A 15 -9.36 -9.31 -23.10
CA ALA A 15 -8.89 -9.70 -21.78
C ALA A 15 -10.05 -9.73 -20.76
N LEU A 16 -10.09 -10.77 -19.93
CA LEU A 16 -11.16 -11.00 -18.97
C LEU A 16 -10.72 -10.65 -17.55
N PRO A 17 -11.61 -10.08 -16.72
CA PRO A 17 -11.30 -9.79 -15.33
C PRO A 17 -11.20 -11.09 -14.52
N VAL A 18 -10.11 -11.21 -13.76
CA VAL A 18 -9.87 -12.29 -12.80
C VAL A 18 -9.61 -11.70 -11.43
N CYS A 19 -9.97 -12.45 -10.38
CA CYS A 19 -9.70 -12.04 -9.01
C CYS A 19 -9.21 -13.18 -8.12
N GLU A 20 -8.50 -12.80 -7.07
CA GLU A 20 -8.01 -13.69 -6.02
C GLU A 20 -8.29 -13.06 -4.65
N PHE A 21 -8.79 -13.87 -3.72
CA PHE A 21 -9.24 -13.43 -2.41
C PHE A 21 -8.19 -13.75 -1.34
N PHE A 22 -8.00 -12.79 -0.44
CA PHE A 22 -7.17 -12.95 0.74
C PHE A 22 -7.98 -12.61 1.99
N ASP A 23 -7.57 -13.19 3.12
CA ASP A 23 -8.09 -12.78 4.42
C ASP A 23 -7.61 -11.36 4.78
N SER A 24 -8.16 -10.80 5.85
CA SER A 24 -7.85 -9.45 6.31
C SER A 24 -6.43 -9.30 6.87
N ALA A 25 -5.76 -10.40 7.25
CA ALA A 25 -4.39 -10.40 7.73
C ALA A 25 -3.37 -10.59 6.60
N GLY A 26 -3.81 -11.04 5.43
CA GLY A 26 -3.02 -11.44 4.28
C GLY A 26 -2.52 -10.30 3.40
N LEU A 27 -2.42 -9.07 3.91
CA LEU A 27 -2.02 -7.91 3.09
C LEU A 27 -0.64 -8.10 2.43
N THR A 28 0.34 -8.63 3.16
CA THR A 28 1.66 -8.92 2.60
C THR A 28 1.60 -9.94 1.45
N GLN A 29 0.73 -10.94 1.57
CA GLN A 29 0.55 -11.97 0.54
C GLN A 29 -0.12 -11.37 -0.70
N ALA A 30 -1.17 -10.57 -0.51
CA ALA A 30 -1.86 -9.86 -1.59
C ALA A 30 -0.93 -8.89 -2.33
N LEU A 31 -0.06 -8.17 -1.60
CA LEU A 31 0.97 -7.30 -2.17
C LEU A 31 1.99 -8.10 -3.01
N GLY A 32 2.51 -9.21 -2.48
CA GLY A 32 3.41 -10.10 -3.21
C GLY A 32 2.76 -10.69 -4.46
N ARG A 33 1.47 -11.03 -4.38
CA ARG A 33 0.70 -11.52 -5.53
C ARG A 33 0.57 -10.46 -6.62
N ALA A 34 0.20 -9.23 -6.25
CA ALA A 34 0.09 -8.12 -7.20
C ALA A 34 1.44 -7.78 -7.83
N GLU A 35 2.54 -7.82 -7.07
CA GLU A 35 3.89 -7.67 -7.61
C GLU A 35 4.21 -8.77 -8.64
N GLY A 36 3.98 -10.03 -8.28
CA GLY A 36 4.20 -11.17 -9.16
C GLY A 36 3.43 -11.04 -10.49
N LEU A 37 2.14 -10.68 -10.43
CA LEU A 37 1.31 -10.44 -11.60
C LEU A 37 1.87 -9.34 -12.50
N ARG A 38 2.33 -8.23 -11.91
CA ARG A 38 2.94 -7.12 -12.68
C ARG A 38 4.26 -7.54 -13.32
N ARG A 39 5.09 -8.33 -12.63
CA ARG A 39 6.38 -8.81 -13.14
C ARG A 39 6.23 -9.73 -14.35
N VAL A 40 5.17 -10.54 -14.39
CA VAL A 40 4.89 -11.41 -15.54
C VAL A 40 4.12 -10.70 -16.66
N GLY A 41 3.83 -9.40 -16.50
CA GLY A 41 3.27 -8.55 -17.55
C GLY A 41 1.77 -8.35 -17.50
N HIS A 42 1.06 -8.83 -16.48
CA HIS A 42 -0.38 -8.54 -16.38
C HIS A 42 -0.64 -7.04 -16.22
N HIS A 43 -1.69 -6.59 -16.88
CA HIS A 43 -2.16 -5.21 -16.84
C HIS A 43 -3.32 -5.04 -15.85
N HIS A 44 -3.59 -3.78 -15.48
CA HIS A 44 -4.70 -3.40 -14.59
C HIS A 44 -4.71 -4.13 -13.24
N VAL A 45 -3.54 -4.52 -12.72
CA VAL A 45 -3.41 -5.18 -11.41
C VAL A 45 -3.73 -4.19 -10.29
N SER A 46 -4.85 -4.43 -9.60
CA SER A 46 -5.38 -3.59 -8.52
C SER A 46 -5.69 -4.41 -7.27
N ILE A 47 -5.66 -3.75 -6.11
CA ILE A 47 -6.01 -4.35 -4.83
C ILE A 47 -7.15 -3.54 -4.23
N SER A 48 -8.23 -4.23 -3.84
CA SER A 48 -9.35 -3.67 -3.09
C SER A 48 -9.33 -4.26 -1.68
N THR A 49 -9.63 -3.44 -0.67
CA THR A 49 -9.56 -3.85 0.73
C THR A 49 -10.72 -3.28 1.53
N GLU A 50 -11.35 -4.12 2.35
CA GLU A 50 -12.32 -3.74 3.38
C GLU A 50 -11.68 -3.79 4.78
N LEU A 51 -10.37 -3.51 4.86
CA LEU A 51 -9.61 -3.56 6.10
C LEU A 51 -10.18 -2.52 7.07
N ALA A 52 -10.95 -2.98 8.07
CA ALA A 52 -11.54 -2.12 9.11
C ALA A 52 -10.48 -1.29 9.86
N GLU A 53 -9.25 -1.80 9.93
CA GLU A 53 -8.08 -1.12 10.52
C GLU A 53 -7.36 -0.16 9.53
N SER A 54 -7.74 -0.13 8.24
CA SER A 54 -7.17 0.77 7.20
C SER A 54 -7.85 2.13 7.08
N VAL A 55 -8.66 2.54 8.06
CA VAL A 55 -8.96 3.96 8.26
C VAL A 55 -7.77 4.73 8.84
N GLY A 56 -6.71 4.04 9.28
CA GLY A 56 -5.36 4.59 9.47
C GLY A 56 -4.46 4.32 8.25
N ARG A 57 -3.46 5.19 8.01
CA ARG A 57 -2.48 4.99 6.92
C ARG A 57 -1.76 3.64 7.10
N PRO A 58 -1.74 2.74 6.10
CA PRO A 58 -0.93 1.53 6.13
C PRO A 58 0.55 1.88 6.34
N GLY A 59 1.17 1.33 7.39
CA GLY A 59 2.55 1.66 7.76
C GLY A 59 2.74 2.97 8.55
N VAL A 60 1.66 3.62 9.00
CA VAL A 60 1.73 4.71 9.98
C VAL A 60 1.18 4.20 11.30
N SER A 61 2.04 3.52 12.03
CA SER A 61 1.96 3.48 13.47
C SER A 61 2.40 4.89 13.93
N ALA A 62 1.40 5.68 14.32
CA ALA A 62 1.51 7.14 14.38
C ALA A 62 2.73 7.61 15.18
N VAL A 63 3.38 8.67 14.69
CA VAL A 63 4.39 9.37 15.47
C VAL A 63 3.66 10.17 16.54
N GLU A 64 3.55 9.61 17.74
CA GLU A 64 2.94 10.26 18.88
C GLU A 64 4.01 10.97 19.71
N GLY A 65 3.78 12.24 20.05
CA GLY A 65 4.76 13.02 20.82
C GLY A 65 6.14 13.15 20.16
N GLY A 66 6.23 13.03 18.82
CA GLY A 66 7.50 13.10 18.10
C GLY A 66 8.32 11.80 18.14
N ARG A 67 7.73 10.67 18.51
CA ARG A 67 8.41 9.37 18.57
C ARG A 67 7.78 8.33 17.65
N THR A 68 8.62 7.47 17.08
CA THR A 68 8.21 6.28 16.35
C THR A 68 7.70 5.18 17.30
N PRO A 69 7.06 4.12 16.78
CA PRO A 69 6.44 3.05 17.59
C PRO A 69 7.45 2.21 18.39
N ASP A 70 8.70 2.17 17.93
CA ASP A 70 9.84 1.58 18.64
C ASP A 70 10.48 2.55 19.66
N GLY A 71 9.85 3.71 19.89
CA GLY A 71 10.26 4.70 20.88
C GLY A 71 11.38 5.65 20.41
N GLN A 72 11.88 5.51 19.19
CA GLN A 72 12.91 6.40 18.64
C GLN A 72 12.34 7.78 18.36
N THR A 73 13.19 8.81 18.37
CA THR A 73 12.74 10.16 17.99
C THR A 73 12.53 10.22 16.48
N TYR A 74 11.37 10.69 16.04
CA TYR A 74 11.07 10.84 14.63
C TYR A 74 11.61 12.17 14.11
N GLU A 75 12.75 12.11 13.41
CA GLU A 75 13.46 13.32 12.94
C GLU A 75 12.97 13.85 11.58
N TRP A 76 12.10 13.11 10.89
CA TRP A 76 11.64 13.51 9.56
C TRP A 76 10.76 14.76 9.65
N SER A 77 11.10 15.78 8.88
CA SER A 77 10.22 16.94 8.66
C SER A 77 10.20 17.34 7.18
N LYS A 78 9.00 17.68 6.68
CA LYS A 78 8.83 18.21 5.31
C LYS A 78 9.66 19.49 5.10
N ALA A 79 9.83 20.30 6.15
CA ALA A 79 10.65 21.50 6.15
C ALA A 79 12.16 21.22 5.99
N GLY A 80 12.64 20.06 6.44
CA GLY A 80 14.05 19.66 6.30
C GLY A 80 14.48 19.43 4.85
N ARG A 81 13.58 18.93 3.99
CA ARG A 81 13.88 18.65 2.57
C ARG A 81 13.52 19.80 1.63
N ALA A 82 12.45 20.55 1.91
CA ALA A 82 12.02 21.67 1.09
C ALA A 82 12.84 22.97 1.32
N GLY A 83 13.86 22.91 2.18
CA GLY A 83 14.59 24.08 2.64
C GLY A 83 13.79 24.83 3.71
N LYS A 84 14.26 24.78 4.96
CA LYS A 84 13.71 25.61 6.03
C LYS A 84 13.86 27.08 5.59
N VAL A 85 12.76 27.79 5.38
CA VAL A 85 12.80 29.24 5.11
C VAL A 85 13.43 29.89 6.34
N ARG A 86 14.67 30.37 6.22
CA ARG A 86 15.34 31.13 7.28
C ARG A 86 14.63 32.47 7.37
N ARG A 87 13.86 32.71 8.45
CA ARG A 87 13.37 34.05 8.76
C ARG A 87 14.59 34.92 9.12
N ARG A 88 14.70 36.07 8.45
CA ARG A 88 15.65 37.14 8.78
C ARG A 88 15.20 37.85 10.05
#